data_AF-A0A7S0W6L6-F1
#
_entry.id   AF-A0A7S0W6L6-F1
#
_cell.length_a   1.000
_cell.length_b   1.000
_cell.length_c   1.000
_cell.angle_alpha   90.00
_cell.angle_beta   90.00
_cell.angle_gamma   90.00
#
_symmetry.space_group_name_H-M   'P 1'
#
loop_
_entity.id
_entity.type
_entity.pdbx_description
1 polymer ?
#
loop_
_entity_poly.entity_id
_entity_poly.type
_entity_poly.pdbx_seq_one_letter_code
_entity_poly.pdbx_strand_id
1 'polypeptide(L)'
;RKVMSRSHPSFLLPLPDGWMEKLDLQRHIYYVSSDGKTQWEHPLAREVDVLQNSSNELVVPVAVDDVGMLGIEIEEVMNAGDEISTIVVKSVSPGGAGDKSGLVQGDVIVRIDGDTLNGLTADDVSSKIIGVPGETVRLSVLRAPAFVA
;
A
#
# COMPACT_ATOMS: atom_id res chain seq x y z
N ARG A 1 11.61 -25.88 10.37
CA ARG A 1 10.20 -25.42 10.46
C ARG A 1 10.22 -24.12 11.25
N LYS A 2 10.05 -22.97 10.59
CA LYS A 2 10.26 -21.66 11.22
C LYS A 2 8.94 -21.25 11.87
N VAL A 3 8.90 -21.30 13.20
CA VAL A 3 7.78 -20.78 13.99
C VAL A 3 7.93 -19.26 13.96
N MET A 4 7.17 -18.59 13.11
CA MET A 4 7.10 -17.13 13.11
C MET A 4 6.08 -16.72 14.17
N SER A 5 6.56 -16.42 15.38
CA SER A 5 5.86 -15.52 16.28
C SER A 5 5.80 -14.16 15.60
N ARG A 6 4.71 -13.87 14.89
CA ARG A 6 4.32 -12.48 14.61
C ARG A 6 3.31 -12.11 15.68
N SER A 7 3.69 -11.14 16.50
CA SER A 7 2.87 -10.48 17.52
C SER A 7 1.46 -10.26 16.96
N HIS A 8 0.42 -10.74 17.65
CA HIS A 8 -0.96 -10.50 17.24
C HIS A 8 -1.26 -9.01 17.49
N PRO A 9 -1.37 -8.15 16.46
CA PRO A 9 -1.93 -6.83 16.69
C PRO A 9 -3.36 -7.05 17.17
N SER A 10 -3.71 -6.51 18.33
CA SER A 10 -5.08 -6.52 18.80
C SER A 10 -5.93 -5.77 17.77
N PHE A 11 -6.61 -6.49 16.89
CA PHE A 11 -7.51 -5.89 15.92
C PHE A 11 -8.73 -5.37 16.67
N LEU A 12 -8.85 -4.05 16.79
CA LEU A 12 -9.98 -3.36 17.42
C LEU A 12 -11.28 -3.47 16.60
N LEU A 13 -11.28 -4.22 15.49
CA LEU A 13 -12.46 -4.39 14.64
C LEU A 13 -13.28 -5.63 15.04
N PRO A 14 -14.62 -5.55 14.96
CA PRO A 14 -15.45 -6.73 15.14
C PRO A 14 -15.22 -7.73 14.00
N LEU A 15 -15.33 -9.02 14.31
CA LEU A 15 -15.31 -10.08 13.30
C LEU A 15 -16.48 -9.94 12.33
N PRO A 16 -16.32 -10.27 11.03
CA PRO A 16 -17.43 -10.28 10.08
C PRO A 16 -18.51 -11.28 10.49
N ASP A 17 -19.72 -11.09 9.97
CA ASP A 17 -20.82 -12.00 10.20
C ASP A 17 -20.44 -13.44 9.84
N GLY A 18 -20.66 -14.36 10.79
CA GLY A 18 -20.33 -15.77 10.64
C GLY A 18 -18.90 -16.14 11.03
N TRP A 19 -18.05 -15.21 11.44
CA TRP A 19 -16.69 -15.50 11.93
C TRP A 19 -16.62 -15.56 13.46
N MET A 20 -15.80 -16.47 13.96
CA MET A 20 -15.53 -16.64 15.40
C MET A 20 -14.03 -16.77 15.69
N GLU A 21 -13.60 -16.12 16.77
CA GLU A 21 -12.27 -16.30 17.34
C GLU A 21 -12.23 -17.57 18.20
N LYS A 22 -11.18 -18.38 18.05
CA LYS A 22 -10.94 -19.57 18.87
C LYS A 22 -9.47 -19.69 19.25
N LEU A 23 -9.20 -20.41 20.33
CA LEU A 23 -7.85 -20.75 20.77
C LEU A 23 -7.52 -22.21 20.47
N ASP A 24 -6.31 -22.47 20.01
CA ASP A 24 -5.78 -23.83 19.88
C ASP A 24 -5.21 -24.34 21.23
N LEU A 25 -4.71 -25.58 21.24
CA LEU A 25 -4.09 -26.19 22.42
C LEU A 25 -2.81 -25.49 22.88
N GLN A 26 -2.21 -24.67 22.02
CA GLN A 26 -1.02 -23.86 22.28
C GLN A 26 -1.39 -22.42 22.70
N ARG A 27 -2.69 -22.13 22.88
CA ARG A 27 -3.24 -20.79 23.20
C ARG A 27 -2.97 -19.76 22.11
N HIS A 28 -2.81 -20.19 20.87
CA HIS A 28 -2.81 -19.30 19.72
C HIS A 28 -4.22 -19.06 19.23
N ILE A 29 -4.48 -17.82 18.80
CA ILE A 29 -5.76 -17.42 18.23
C ILE A 29 -5.83 -17.90 16.78
N TYR A 30 -6.98 -18.45 16.38
CA TYR A 30 -7.35 -18.71 15.00
C TYR A 30 -8.81 -18.35 14.76
N TYR A 31 -9.14 -18.02 13.52
CA TYR A 31 -10.45 -17.56 13.11
C TYR A 31 -11.17 -18.65 12.34
N VAL A 32 -12.45 -18.85 12.64
CA VAL A 32 -13.29 -19.86 12.01
C VAL A 32 -14.52 -19.21 11.41
N SER A 33 -14.73 -19.41 10.12
CA SER A 33 -15.93 -19.02 9.41
C SER A 33 -17.04 -20.05 9.57
N SER A 34 -18.30 -19.62 9.47
CA SER A 34 -19.49 -20.46 9.56
C SER A 34 -19.56 -21.55 8.48
N ASP A 35 -18.84 -21.38 7.37
CA ASP A 35 -18.68 -22.39 6.32
C ASP A 35 -17.62 -23.47 6.66
N GLY A 36 -17.01 -23.40 7.84
CA GLY A 36 -16.01 -24.34 8.33
C GLY A 36 -14.58 -24.02 7.94
N LYS A 37 -14.32 -22.91 7.22
CA LYS A 37 -12.95 -22.47 6.92
C LYS A 37 -12.26 -21.93 8.17
N THR A 38 -10.97 -22.22 8.30
CA THR A 38 -10.13 -21.75 9.42
C THR A 38 -8.89 -21.03 8.90
N GLN A 39 -8.45 -19.99 9.60
CA GLN A 39 -7.24 -19.26 9.27
C GLN A 39 -6.59 -18.61 10.50
N TRP A 40 -5.30 -18.32 10.40
CA TRP A 40 -4.52 -17.69 11.47
C TRP A 40 -4.60 -16.15 11.46
N GLU A 41 -4.98 -15.57 10.33
CA GLU A 41 -5.08 -14.13 10.13
C GLU A 41 -6.52 -13.65 10.36
N HIS A 42 -6.68 -12.46 10.93
CA HIS A 42 -8.02 -11.89 11.09
C HIS A 42 -8.65 -11.70 9.70
N PRO A 43 -9.92 -12.11 9.48
CA PRO A 43 -10.57 -12.01 8.17
C PRO A 43 -10.64 -10.58 7.62
N LEU A 44 -10.60 -9.58 8.50
CA LEU A 44 -10.49 -8.15 8.14
C LEU A 44 -9.09 -7.57 8.24
N ALA A 45 -8.03 -8.38 8.47
CA ALA A 45 -6.67 -7.85 8.63
C ALA A 45 -6.27 -6.94 7.45
N ARG A 46 -6.58 -7.37 6.23
CA ARG A 46 -6.37 -6.58 4.99
C ARG A 46 -7.23 -5.31 4.92
N GLU A 47 -8.46 -5.34 5.40
CA GLU A 47 -9.29 -4.13 5.46
C GLU A 47 -8.79 -3.14 6.52
N VAL A 48 -8.19 -3.62 7.62
CA VAL A 48 -7.60 -2.76 8.65
C VAL A 48 -6.38 -2.03 8.10
N ASP A 49 -5.52 -2.72 7.35
CA ASP A 49 -4.42 -2.10 6.60
C ASP A 49 -4.95 -1.03 5.66
N VAL A 50 -6.03 -1.30 4.93
CA VAL A 50 -6.64 -0.34 3.99
C VAL A 50 -7.27 0.86 4.74
N LEU A 51 -7.96 0.66 5.87
CA LEU A 51 -8.63 1.72 6.63
C LEU A 51 -7.65 2.59 7.44
N GLN A 52 -6.59 2.00 7.99
CA GLN A 52 -5.52 2.74 8.65
C GLN A 52 -4.66 3.50 7.63
N ASN A 53 -4.42 2.91 6.46
CA ASN A 53 -3.65 3.58 5.39
C ASN A 53 -4.46 4.64 4.66
N SER A 54 -5.77 4.48 4.45
CA SER A 54 -6.62 5.51 3.81
C SER A 54 -6.76 6.79 4.64
N SER A 55 -6.52 6.73 5.96
CA SER A 55 -6.41 7.95 6.78
C SER A 55 -5.11 8.75 6.53
N ASN A 56 -4.10 8.12 5.92
CA ASN A 56 -2.81 8.71 5.57
C ASN A 56 -2.58 8.78 4.05
N GLU A 57 -3.60 8.49 3.24
CA GLU A 57 -3.55 8.53 1.79
C GLU A 57 -3.71 9.98 1.31
N LEU A 58 -2.70 10.47 0.59
CA LEU A 58 -2.67 11.77 -0.02
C LEU A 58 -2.90 11.60 -1.53
N VAL A 59 -3.94 12.23 -2.07
CA VAL A 59 -4.13 12.31 -3.51
C VAL A 59 -3.34 13.49 -4.05
N VAL A 60 -2.30 13.19 -4.82
CA VAL A 60 -1.38 14.15 -5.40
C VAL A 60 -1.61 14.21 -6.92
N PRO A 61 -2.27 15.27 -7.44
CA PRO A 61 -2.38 15.49 -8.87
C PRO A 61 -1.05 15.99 -9.43
N VAL A 62 -0.46 15.24 -10.36
CA VAL A 62 0.84 15.57 -10.96
C VAL A 62 0.63 15.90 -12.44
N ALA A 63 0.95 17.13 -12.83
CA ALA A 63 0.89 17.56 -14.22
C ALA A 63 1.99 16.87 -15.03
N VAL A 64 1.63 16.22 -16.13
CA VAL A 64 2.60 15.55 -17.01
C VAL A 64 3.34 16.61 -17.82
N ASP A 65 4.67 16.57 -17.82
CA ASP A 65 5.48 17.50 -18.59
C ASP A 65 5.43 17.26 -20.11
N ASP A 66 6.07 18.13 -20.88
CA ASP A 66 6.06 18.08 -22.36
C ASP A 66 6.68 16.78 -22.93
N VAL A 67 7.41 16.01 -22.12
CA VAL A 67 8.05 14.75 -22.51
C VAL A 67 7.36 13.51 -21.92
N GLY A 68 6.20 13.69 -21.27
CA GLY A 68 5.39 12.59 -20.74
C GLY A 68 5.82 12.10 -19.36
N MET A 69 6.72 12.83 -18.69
CA MET A 69 7.30 12.42 -17.43
C MET A 69 6.74 13.21 -16.24
N LEU A 70 6.78 12.57 -15.07
CA LEU A 70 6.43 13.21 -13.80
C LEU A 70 7.66 13.73 -13.06
N GLY A 71 8.87 13.44 -13.52
CA GLY A 71 10.11 13.81 -12.82
C GLY A 71 10.26 13.10 -11.46
N ILE A 72 9.82 11.85 -11.36
CA ILE A 72 10.04 10.98 -10.20
C ILE A 72 10.71 9.69 -10.65
N GLU A 73 11.56 9.14 -9.79
CA GLU A 73 12.05 7.77 -9.92
C GLU A 73 11.35 6.91 -8.88
N ILE A 74 10.93 5.72 -9.29
CA ILE A 74 10.31 4.73 -8.40
C ILE A 74 11.21 3.52 -8.18
N GLU A 75 11.01 2.85 -7.07
CA GLU A 75 11.66 1.59 -6.73
C GLU A 75 10.63 0.58 -6.21
N GLU A 76 10.76 -0.66 -6.67
CA GLU A 76 9.95 -1.79 -6.21
C GLU A 76 10.59 -2.41 -4.97
N VAL A 77 9.91 -2.31 -3.84
CA VAL A 77 10.38 -2.84 -2.55
C VAL A 77 9.59 -4.10 -2.22
N MET A 78 10.26 -5.25 -2.19
CA MET A 78 9.69 -6.51 -1.70
C MET A 78 9.72 -6.53 -0.18
N ASN A 79 8.54 -6.51 0.45
CA ASN A 79 8.43 -6.68 1.89
C ASN A 79 8.55 -8.15 2.27
N ALA A 80 9.28 -8.43 3.35
CA ALA A 80 9.56 -9.79 3.80
C ALA A 80 8.28 -10.50 4.30
N GLY A 81 7.67 -11.27 3.40
CA GLY A 81 6.46 -12.05 3.65
C GLY A 81 5.21 -11.53 2.91
N ASP A 82 5.34 -10.46 2.14
CA ASP A 82 4.28 -10.02 1.24
C ASP A 82 4.45 -10.67 -0.14
N GLU A 83 3.32 -11.05 -0.73
CA GLU A 83 3.27 -11.62 -2.09
C GLU A 83 3.22 -10.52 -3.16
N ILE A 84 3.10 -9.26 -2.75
CA ILE A 84 2.98 -8.08 -3.59
C ILE A 84 4.08 -7.10 -3.19
N SER A 85 4.75 -6.53 -4.18
CA SER A 85 5.75 -5.50 -3.98
C SER A 85 5.11 -4.13 -3.77
N THR A 86 5.82 -3.27 -3.05
CA THR A 86 5.42 -1.89 -2.79
C THR A 86 6.19 -0.94 -3.68
N ILE A 87 5.49 0.00 -4.32
CA ILE A 87 6.11 1.00 -5.18
C ILE A 87 6.41 2.24 -4.34
N VAL A 88 7.68 2.61 -4.25
CA VAL A 88 8.15 3.73 -3.43
C VAL A 88 8.79 4.78 -4.33
N VAL A 89 8.53 6.05 -4.07
CA VAL A 89 9.23 7.17 -4.70
C VAL A 89 10.67 7.17 -4.19
N LYS A 90 11.59 6.76 -5.05
CA LYS A 90 13.02 6.71 -4.76
C LYS A 90 13.63 8.11 -4.77
N SER A 91 13.27 8.93 -5.75
CA SER A 91 13.77 10.29 -5.89
C SER A 91 12.76 11.18 -6.61
N VAL A 92 12.88 12.49 -6.40
CA VAL A 92 12.06 13.50 -7.07
C VAL A 92 13.01 14.53 -7.66
N SER A 93 12.86 14.80 -8.96
CA SER A 93 13.69 15.77 -9.68
C SER A 93 13.36 17.20 -9.24
N PRO A 94 14.34 17.99 -8.75
CA PRO A 94 14.11 19.37 -8.33
C PRO A 94 13.53 20.23 -9.48
N GLY A 95 12.45 20.95 -9.20
CA GLY A 95 11.71 21.75 -10.18
C GLY A 95 10.89 20.95 -11.20
N GLY A 96 10.90 19.62 -11.10
CA GLY A 96 10.08 18.70 -11.90
C GLY A 96 8.60 18.75 -11.52
N ALA A 97 7.77 18.01 -12.26
CA ALA A 97 6.33 17.98 -12.00
C ALA A 97 5.98 17.39 -10.62
N GLY A 98 6.64 16.30 -10.23
CA GLY A 98 6.46 15.67 -8.93
C GLY A 98 6.82 16.60 -7.77
N ASP A 99 7.95 17.31 -7.87
CA ASP A 99 8.40 18.30 -6.89
C ASP A 99 7.39 19.43 -6.73
N LYS A 100 6.95 20.01 -7.86
CA LYS A 100 5.92 21.07 -7.88
C LYS A 100 4.58 20.62 -7.30
N SER A 101 4.29 19.31 -7.37
CA SER A 101 3.07 18.71 -6.83
C SER A 101 3.20 18.30 -5.36
N GLY A 102 4.40 18.42 -4.79
CA GLY A 102 4.68 18.11 -3.38
C GLY A 102 4.92 16.64 -3.09
N LEU A 103 5.26 15.83 -4.11
CA LEU A 103 5.80 14.48 -3.88
C LEU A 103 7.18 14.58 -3.24
N VAL A 104 7.48 13.61 -2.38
CA VAL A 104 8.78 13.52 -1.72
C VAL A 104 9.32 12.10 -1.80
N GLN A 105 10.63 11.98 -1.64
CA GLN A 105 11.27 10.68 -1.47
C GLN A 105 10.67 9.94 -0.28
N GLY A 106 10.36 8.65 -0.47
CA GLY A 106 9.75 7.79 0.53
C GLY A 106 8.22 7.74 0.50
N ASP A 107 7.56 8.56 -0.33
CA ASP A 107 6.14 8.38 -0.61
C ASP A 107 5.89 7.00 -1.20
N VAL A 108 4.89 6.28 -0.67
CA VAL A 108 4.50 4.96 -1.15
C VAL A 108 3.30 5.11 -2.07
N ILE A 109 3.44 4.77 -3.34
CA ILE A 109 2.35 4.87 -4.32
C ILE A 109 1.43 3.65 -4.14
N VAL A 110 0.14 3.91 -3.91
CA VAL A 110 -0.88 2.86 -3.72
C VAL A 110 -1.94 2.84 -4.83
N ARG A 111 -2.11 3.96 -5.54
CA ARG A 111 -3.01 4.07 -6.70
C ARG A 111 -2.50 5.04 -7.76
N ILE A 112 -2.88 4.79 -9.01
CA ILE A 112 -2.69 5.69 -10.15
C ILE A 112 -4.06 5.89 -10.80
N ASP A 113 -4.53 7.14 -10.89
CA ASP A 113 -5.84 7.52 -11.46
C ASP A 113 -7.04 6.80 -10.84
N GLY A 114 -6.89 6.37 -9.59
CA GLY A 114 -7.89 5.61 -8.85
C GLY A 114 -7.77 4.09 -8.98
N ASP A 115 -6.96 3.58 -9.91
CA ASP A 115 -6.67 2.16 -10.04
C ASP A 115 -5.66 1.70 -8.98
N THR A 116 -5.94 0.59 -8.30
CA THR A 116 -5.00 -0.04 -7.38
C THR A 116 -3.86 -0.72 -8.13
N LEU A 117 -2.68 -0.77 -7.52
CA LEU A 117 -1.51 -1.43 -8.13
C LEU A 117 -1.47 -2.96 -7.95
N ASN A 118 -2.50 -3.55 -7.35
CA ASN A 118 -2.55 -4.99 -7.08
C ASN A 118 -2.50 -5.80 -8.39
N GLY A 119 -1.53 -6.72 -8.48
CA GLY A 119 -1.35 -7.58 -9.64
C GLY A 119 -0.66 -6.89 -10.83
N LEU A 120 -0.21 -5.66 -10.68
CA LEU A 120 0.65 -4.98 -11.65
C LEU A 120 2.12 -5.26 -11.33
N THR A 121 2.93 -5.45 -12.36
CA THR A 121 4.40 -5.50 -12.22
C THR A 121 4.98 -4.09 -12.14
N ALA A 122 6.22 -3.92 -11.67
CA ALA A 122 6.86 -2.61 -11.69
C ALA A 122 6.93 -2.00 -13.10
N ASP A 123 7.05 -2.83 -14.13
CA ASP A 123 7.03 -2.39 -15.53
C ASP A 123 5.66 -1.80 -15.91
N ASP A 124 4.57 -2.48 -15.54
CA ASP A 124 3.20 -1.98 -15.73
C ASP A 124 2.96 -0.66 -14.99
N VAL A 125 3.47 -0.55 -13.76
CA VAL A 125 3.36 0.67 -12.96
C VAL A 125 4.16 1.80 -13.61
N SER A 126 5.39 1.52 -14.05
CA SER A 126 6.23 2.53 -14.72
C SER A 126 5.58 3.06 -16.00
N SER A 127 4.91 2.18 -16.75
CA SER A 127 4.17 2.53 -17.96
C SER A 127 2.92 3.38 -17.68
N LYS A 128 2.32 3.23 -16.50
CA LYS A 128 1.19 4.06 -16.04
C LYS A 128 1.61 5.42 -15.47
N ILE A 129 2.84 5.52 -14.97
CA ILE A 129 3.40 6.79 -14.47
C ILE A 129 3.82 7.70 -15.64
N ILE A 130 4.15 7.11 -16.79
CA ILE A 130 4.35 7.86 -18.03
C ILE A 130 2.97 8.30 -18.54
N GLY A 131 2.69 9.60 -18.40
CA GLY A 131 1.42 10.17 -18.80
C GLY A 131 1.44 10.75 -20.21
N VAL A 132 0.27 11.14 -20.71
CA VAL A 132 0.17 11.95 -21.92
C VAL A 132 0.60 13.38 -21.58
N PRO A 133 1.54 14.00 -22.33
CA PRO A 133 1.95 15.38 -22.11
C PRO A 133 0.74 16.34 -22.01
N GLY A 134 0.72 17.16 -20.96
CA GLY A 134 -0.37 18.11 -20.70
C GLY A 134 -1.57 17.52 -19.95
N GLU A 135 -1.62 16.21 -19.69
CA GLU A 135 -2.59 15.61 -18.78
C GLU A 135 -2.14 15.70 -17.31
N THR A 136 -2.97 15.18 -16.41
CA THR A 136 -2.67 15.10 -14.99
C THR A 136 -2.84 13.67 -14.54
N VAL A 137 -1.78 13.08 -13.99
CA VAL A 137 -1.82 11.77 -13.35
C VAL A 137 -2.13 11.96 -11.87
N ARG A 138 -3.14 11.28 -11.35
CA ARG A 138 -3.49 11.33 -9.92
C ARG A 138 -2.84 10.18 -9.19
N LEU A 139 -1.78 10.48 -8.44
CA LEU A 139 -1.14 9.51 -7.57
C LEU A 139 -1.82 9.53 -6.21
N SER A 140 -2.19 8.36 -5.68
CA SER A 140 -2.53 8.27 -4.27
C SER A 140 -1.35 7.66 -3.54
N VAL A 141 -0.83 8.38 -2.55
CA VAL A 141 0.41 8.02 -1.85
C VAL A 141 0.19 7.93 -0.35
N LEU A 142 0.86 6.98 0.28
CA LEU A 142 1.01 6.94 1.73
C LEU A 142 2.31 7.63 2.11
N ARG A 143 2.20 8.59 3.01
CA ARG A 143 3.34 9.30 3.56
C ARG A 143 3.47 8.99 5.04
N ALA A 144 4.61 8.40 5.43
CA ALA A 144 4.92 8.25 6.85
C ALA A 144 5.04 9.65 7.48
N PRO A 145 4.55 9.87 8.71
CA PRO A 145 4.81 11.11 9.42
C PRO A 145 6.33 11.26 9.52
N ALA A 146 6.86 12.40 9.07
CA ALA A 146 8.27 12.70 9.19
C ALA A 146 8.64 12.55 10.68
N PHE A 147 9.50 11.58 11.01
CA PHE A 147 10.15 11.57 12.31
C PHE A 147 11.06 12.80 12.32
N VAL A 148 10.52 13.91 12.84
CA VAL A 148 11.33 15.08 13.17
C VAL A 148 12.16 14.65 14.39
N ALA A 149 13.41 14.29 14.13
CA ALA A 149 14.43 14.07 15.15
C ALA A 149 14.89 15.41 15.75
#